data_AF-A0A8J7U9I4-F1
#
_entry.id   AF-A0A8J7U9I4-F1
#
_cell.length_a   1.000
_cell.length_b   1.000
_cell.length_c   1.000
_cell.angle_alpha   90.00
_cell.angle_beta   90.00
_cell.angle_gamma   90.00
#
_symmetry.space_group_name_H-M   'P 1'
#
loop_
_entity.id
_entity.type
_entity.pdbx_description
1 polymer ?
#
loop_
_entity_poly.entity_id
_entity_poly.type
_entity_poly.pdbx_seq_one_letter_code
_entity_poly.pdbx_strand_id
1 'polypeptide(L)'
;MQKGGEQIRVGVFVCHCGKNIAGTIDCKAVADYAKSLEGVVYSVDNLYTCSEAGQAELKKAILEHGLNRVVVASCSPKMHEPTFRACVAEAGLNP
;
A
#
# COMPACT_ATOMS: atom_id res chain seq x y z
N MET A 1 -18.99 12.89 7.73
CA MET A 1 -18.77 13.78 6.56
C MET A 1 -17.76 13.10 5.63
N GLN A 2 -18.23 12.37 4.63
CA GLN A 2 -17.36 11.97 3.52
C GLN A 2 -17.14 13.23 2.67
N LYS A 3 -15.89 13.71 2.55
CA LYS A 3 -15.54 14.76 1.59
C LYS A 3 -15.66 14.18 0.18
N GLY A 4 -16.87 14.20 -0.39
CA GLY A 4 -17.10 13.95 -1.80
C GLY A 4 -16.61 15.17 -2.58
N GLY A 5 -15.45 15.07 -3.22
CA GLY A 5 -14.90 16.17 -4.02
C GLY A 5 -13.42 16.02 -4.40
N GLU A 6 -12.66 15.15 -3.73
CA GLU A 6 -11.25 14.92 -4.08
C GLU A 6 -11.11 13.70 -4.98
N GLN A 7 -10.37 13.83 -6.09
CA GLN A 7 -10.11 12.75 -7.02
C GLN A 7 -9.48 11.56 -6.26
N ILE A 8 -10.01 10.34 -6.44
CA ILE A 8 -9.48 9.14 -5.78
C ILE A 8 -8.06 8.86 -6.30
N ARG A 9 -7.11 8.73 -5.37
CA ARG A 9 -5.69 8.48 -5.64
C ARG A 9 -5.21 7.36 -4.73
N VAL A 10 -5.27 6.13 -5.23
CA VAL A 10 -4.93 4.91 -4.50
C VAL A 10 -3.48 4.53 -4.75
N GLY A 11 -2.75 4.20 -3.68
CA GLY A 11 -1.49 3.47 -3.74
C GLY A 11 -1.67 2.01 -3.34
N VAL A 12 -1.22 1.07 -4.17
CA VAL A 12 -1.32 -0.37 -3.93
C VAL A 12 0.07 -0.97 -3.68
N PHE A 13 0.26 -1.57 -2.51
CA PHE A 13 1.52 -2.17 -2.08
C PHE A 13 1.35 -3.69 -1.96
N VAL A 14 2.08 -4.47 -2.75
CA VAL A 14 1.99 -5.94 -2.78
C VAL A 14 3.22 -6.53 -2.06
N CYS A 15 2.99 -7.17 -0.92
CA CYS A 15 4.07 -7.72 -0.10
C CYS A 15 4.46 -9.12 -0.58
N HIS A 16 5.75 -9.38 -0.74
CA HIS A 16 6.28 -10.72 -1.02
C HIS A 16 6.28 -11.60 0.23
N CYS A 17 6.41 -10.98 1.41
CA CYS A 17 6.61 -11.65 2.69
C CYS A 17 7.71 -12.72 2.61
N GLY A 18 8.84 -12.36 2.01
CA GLY A 18 9.91 -13.30 1.67
C GLY A 18 9.42 -14.33 0.65
N LYS A 19 9.28 -15.59 1.07
CA LYS A 19 8.73 -16.67 0.23
C LYS A 19 7.30 -17.07 0.61
N ASN A 20 6.73 -16.48 1.67
CA ASN A 20 5.39 -16.88 2.14
C ASN A 20 4.29 -16.53 1.13
N ILE A 21 4.41 -15.39 0.43
CA ILE A 21 3.48 -14.98 -0.63
C ILE A 21 4.15 -15.18 -1.98
N ALA A 22 5.35 -14.64 -2.19
CA ALA A 22 6.06 -14.71 -3.47
C ALA A 22 6.52 -16.13 -3.87
N GLY A 23 6.47 -17.10 -2.95
CA GLY A 23 6.72 -18.52 -3.29
C GLY A 23 5.59 -19.17 -4.10
N THR A 24 4.40 -18.56 -4.10
CA THR A 24 3.20 -19.10 -4.76
C THR A 24 2.56 -18.08 -5.71
N ILE A 25 2.60 -16.79 -5.36
CA ILE A 25 1.95 -15.71 -6.09
C ILE A 25 3.00 -14.85 -6.80
N ASP A 26 2.80 -14.59 -8.08
CA ASP A 26 3.57 -13.58 -8.81
C ASP A 26 3.15 -12.18 -8.35
N CYS A 27 3.84 -11.68 -7.32
CA CYS A 27 3.56 -10.38 -6.71
C CYS A 27 3.75 -9.22 -7.69
N LYS A 28 4.70 -9.36 -8.63
CA LYS A 28 4.95 -8.35 -9.65
C LYS A 28 3.78 -8.27 -10.62
N ALA A 29 3.28 -9.41 -11.11
CA ALA A 29 2.11 -9.45 -11.98
C ALA A 29 0.86 -8.85 -11.29
N VAL A 30 0.70 -9.08 -9.98
CA VAL A 30 -0.39 -8.48 -9.19
C VAL A 30 -0.26 -6.96 -9.10
N ALA A 31 0.95 -6.44 -8.86
CA ALA A 31 1.20 -4.99 -8.84
C ALA A 31 0.99 -4.35 -10.22
N ASP A 32 1.47 -5.00 -11.28
CA ASP A 32 1.26 -4.55 -12.66
C ASP A 32 -0.24 -4.50 -13.02
N TYR A 33 -1.00 -5.53 -12.62
CA TYR A 33 -2.46 -5.54 -12.79
C TYR A 33 -3.14 -4.42 -11.99
N ALA A 34 -2.76 -4.23 -10.72
CA ALA A 34 -3.34 -3.20 -9.87
C ALA A 34 -3.18 -1.79 -10.46
N LYS A 35 -2.04 -1.52 -11.11
CA LYS A 35 -1.79 -0.26 -11.82
C LYS A 35 -2.78 0.03 -12.96
N SER A 36 -3.42 -1.00 -13.53
CA SER A 36 -4.43 -0.84 -14.59
C SER A 36 -5.82 -0.46 -14.07
N LEU A 37 -6.04 -0.54 -12.75
CA LEU A 37 -7.34 -0.27 -12.14
C LEU A 37 -7.61 1.24 -12.01
N GLU A 38 -8.87 1.63 -12.18
CA GLU A 38 -9.29 3.02 -12.05
C GLU A 38 -8.96 3.58 -10.66
N GLY A 39 -8.39 4.79 -10.63
CA GLY A 39 -8.00 5.50 -9.39
C GLY A 39 -6.68 5.03 -8.77
N VAL A 40 -6.06 3.95 -9.25
CA VAL A 40 -4.72 3.54 -8.81
C VAL A 40 -3.68 4.38 -9.53
N VAL A 41 -3.00 5.25 -8.78
CA VAL A 41 -1.97 6.17 -9.31
C VAL A 41 -0.55 5.68 -9.01
N TYR A 42 -0.41 4.75 -8.06
CA TYR A 42 0.84 4.11 -7.69
C TYR A 42 0.61 2.64 -7.36
N SER A 43 1.43 1.75 -7.88
CA SER A 43 1.47 0.36 -7.44
C SER A 43 2.88 -0.18 -7.49
N VAL A 44 3.25 -0.92 -6.45
CA VAL A 44 4.58 -1.52 -6.29
C VAL A 44 4.46 -2.85 -5.55
N ASP A 45 5.36 -3.78 -5.86
CA ASP A 45 5.63 -4.95 -5.06
C ASP A 45 6.94 -4.80 -4.29
N ASN A 46 6.97 -5.19 -3.01
CA ASN A 46 8.18 -5.11 -2.18
C ASN A 46 8.33 -6.30 -1.24
N LEU A 47 9.56 -6.50 -0.73
CA LEU A 47 9.91 -7.69 0.04
C LEU A 47 9.12 -7.83 1.35
N TYR A 48 9.09 -6.73 2.13
CA TYR A 48 8.45 -6.68 3.45
C TYR A 48 7.83 -5.30 3.69
N THR A 49 6.57 -5.12 3.32
CA THR A 49 5.88 -3.83 3.47
C THR A 49 5.79 -3.37 4.94
N CYS A 50 5.74 -4.30 5.90
CA CYS A 50 5.70 -3.97 7.33
C CYS A 50 7.06 -3.62 7.94
N SER A 51 8.17 -3.85 7.24
CA SER A 51 9.50 -3.46 7.72
C SER A 51 9.65 -1.94 7.78
N GLU A 52 10.62 -1.43 8.53
CA GLU A 52 10.91 0.01 8.58
C GLU A 52 11.16 0.60 7.18
N ALA A 53 11.91 -0.12 6.34
CA ALA A 53 12.16 0.28 4.96
C ALA A 53 10.87 0.29 4.12
N GLY A 54 10.02 -0.73 4.25
CA GLY A 54 8.74 -0.80 3.55
C GLY A 54 7.75 0.29 4.00
N GLN A 55 7.72 0.60 5.30
CA GLN A 55 6.93 1.70 5.84
C GLN A 55 7.46 3.06 5.38
N ALA A 56 8.78 3.25 5.32
CA ALA A 56 9.38 4.47 4.79
C ALA A 56 9.03 4.68 3.30
N GLU A 57 9.08 3.63 2.49
CA GLU A 57 8.66 3.65 1.09
C GLU A 57 7.18 4.01 0.96
N LEU A 58 6.31 3.40 1.78
CA LEU A 58 4.88 3.69 1.80
C LEU A 58 4.60 5.17 2.13
N LYS A 59 5.21 5.70 3.18
CA LYS A 59 5.08 7.12 3.57
C LYS A 59 5.57 8.05 2.48
N LYS A 60 6.71 7.73 1.86
CA LYS A 60 7.27 8.48 0.74
C LYS A 60 6.29 8.51 -0.44
N ALA A 61 5.74 7.37 -0.82
CA ALA A 61 4.78 7.26 -1.91
C ALA A 61 3.48 8.05 -1.64
N ILE A 62 3.00 8.09 -0.38
CA ILE A 62 1.85 8.93 0.00
C ILE A 62 2.10 10.39 -0.36
N LEU A 63 3.27 10.92 0.02
CA LEU A 63 3.62 12.32 -0.19
C LEU A 63 3.92 12.62 -1.67
N GLU A 64 4.73 11.79 -2.31
CA GLU A 64 5.18 12.02 -3.69
C GLU A 64 4.06 11.90 -4.72
N HIS A 65 3.14 10.96 -4.52
CA HIS A 65 2.03 10.72 -5.44
C HIS A 65 0.72 11.36 -4.99
N GLY A 66 0.71 12.08 -3.86
CA GLY A 66 -0.49 12.69 -3.29
C GLY A 66 -1.58 11.65 -3.08
N LEU A 67 -1.24 10.52 -2.48
CA LEU A 67 -2.19 9.42 -2.26
C LEU A 67 -3.20 9.84 -1.20
N ASN A 68 -4.47 9.54 -1.44
CA ASN A 68 -5.53 9.72 -0.45
C ASN A 68 -6.18 8.40 -0.03
N ARG A 69 -5.76 7.27 -0.61
CA ARG A 69 -6.13 5.91 -0.18
C ARG A 69 -4.94 4.99 -0.31
N VAL A 70 -4.83 4.01 0.58
CA VAL A 70 -3.76 3.01 0.57
C VAL A 70 -4.39 1.62 0.64
N VAL A 71 -3.89 0.71 -0.18
CA VAL A 71 -4.22 -0.71 -0.15
C VAL A 71 -2.92 -1.48 0.04
N VAL A 72 -2.89 -2.36 1.04
CA VAL A 72 -1.74 -3.24 1.30
C VAL A 72 -2.17 -4.68 1.12
N ALA A 73 -1.74 -5.32 0.03
CA ALA A 73 -1.95 -6.73 -0.24
C ALA A 73 -0.82 -7.55 0.43
N SER A 74 -1.06 -8.01 1.65
CA SER A 74 -0.04 -8.65 2.50
C SER A 74 -0.67 -9.72 3.42
N CYS A 75 -0.25 -9.78 4.68
CA CYS A 75 -0.76 -10.68 5.71
C CYS A 75 -2.11 -10.23 6.30
N SER A 76 -2.58 -10.97 7.30
CA SER A 76 -3.85 -10.71 7.96
C SER A 76 -3.92 -9.33 8.62
N PRO A 77 -5.03 -8.57 8.48
CA PRO A 77 -5.21 -7.30 9.16
C PRO A 77 -5.13 -7.44 10.68
N LYS A 78 -5.52 -8.60 11.24
CA LYS A 78 -5.40 -8.88 12.69
C LYS A 78 -3.97 -8.72 13.23
N MET A 79 -2.96 -8.83 12.37
CA MET A 79 -1.56 -8.76 12.76
C MET A 79 -0.95 -7.37 12.54
N HIS A 80 -1.18 -6.76 11.37
CA HIS A 80 -0.46 -5.56 10.95
C HIS A 80 -1.36 -4.36 10.61
N GLU A 81 -2.69 -4.46 10.75
CA GLU A 81 -3.57 -3.29 10.57
C GLU A 81 -3.14 -2.12 11.48
N PRO A 82 -2.86 -2.30 12.79
CA PRO A 82 -2.41 -1.18 13.63
C PRO A 82 -1.11 -0.54 13.13
N THR A 83 -0.17 -1.36 12.63
CA THR A 83 1.10 -0.90 12.08
C THR A 83 0.89 -0.03 10.85
N PHE A 84 0.08 -0.50 9.89
CA PHE A 84 -0.17 0.27 8.66
C PHE A 84 -1.01 1.51 8.93
N ARG A 85 -1.97 1.46 9.86
CA ARG A 85 -2.76 2.64 10.29
C ARG A 85 -1.87 3.71 10.93
N ALA A 86 -0.92 3.32 11.79
CA ALA A 86 0.06 4.26 12.32
C ALA A 86 0.95 4.85 11.22
N CYS A 87 1.45 4.01 10.30
CA CYS A 87 2.31 4.43 9.19
C CYS A 87 1.62 5.45 8.26
N VAL A 88 0.37 5.22 7.86
CA VAL A 88 -0.37 6.19 7.02
C VAL A 88 -0.71 7.47 7.79
N ALA A 89 -0.99 7.37 9.09
CA ALA A 89 -1.24 8.53 9.95
C ALA A 89 0.01 9.42 10.12
N GLU A 90 1.20 8.83 10.24
CA GLU A 90 2.48 9.55 10.25
C GLU A 90 2.74 10.31 8.94
N ALA A 91 2.22 9.83 7.81
CA ALA A 91 2.26 10.52 6.53
C ALA A 91 1.11 11.54 6.34
N GLY A 92 0.29 11.78 7.36
CA GLY A 92 -0.81 12.73 7.33
C GLY A 92 -2.11 12.21 6.70
N LEU A 93 -2.20 10.91 6.41
CA LEU A 93 -3.41 10.29 5.90
C LEU A 93 -4.32 9.84 7.06
N ASN A 94 -5.64 9.87 6.85
CA ASN A 94 -6.57 9.34 7.83
C ASN A 94 -6.45 7.79 7.93
N PRO A 95 -6.26 7.22 9.13
CA PRO A 95 -6.10 5.78 9.33
C PRO A 95 -7.40 4.99 9.22
#